data_AF-A0A8W7P2X0-F1
#
_entry.id   AF-A0A8W7P2X0-F1
#
_cell.length_a   1.000
_cell.length_b   1.000
_cell.length_c   1.000
_cell.angle_alpha   90.00
_cell.angle_beta   90.00
_cell.angle_gamma   90.00
#
_symmetry.space_group_name_H-M   'P 1'
#
loop_
_entity.id
_entity.type
_entity.pdbx_description
1 polymer ?
#
loop_
_entity_poly.entity_id
_entity_poly.type
_entity_poly.pdbx_seq_one_letter_code
_entity_poly.pdbx_strand_id
1 'polypeptide(L)'
;MSGTVMLFACSKCFSRHPFEELSPGQQLCKDCRGSFPVVKCTYCRSEFQQTSKGSTSAICRKCEANVKQYGKPSACELCNIIAAFIGSKCQRFVLF
;
A
#
# COMPACT_ATOMS: atom_id res chain seq x y z
N MET A 1 -30.78 24.61 4.24
CA MET A 1 -29.35 24.44 4.58
C MET A 1 -28.70 23.64 3.47
N SER A 2 -28.05 24.31 2.51
CA SER A 2 -27.29 23.59 1.47
C SER A 2 -26.00 23.10 2.11
N GLY A 3 -26.02 21.88 2.62
CA GLY A 3 -24.86 21.25 3.21
C GLY A 3 -23.80 21.10 2.12
N THR A 4 -22.79 21.96 2.14
CA THR A 4 -21.61 21.82 1.29
C THR A 4 -20.90 20.53 1.68
N VAL A 5 -21.20 19.46 0.96
CA VAL A 5 -20.48 18.20 1.06
C VAL A 5 -19.04 18.48 0.70
N MET A 6 -18.13 18.30 1.66
CA MET A 6 -16.69 18.47 1.44
C MET A 6 -16.23 17.35 0.51
N LEU A 7 -15.90 17.72 -0.73
CA LEU A 7 -15.42 16.80 -1.73
C LEU A 7 -13.89 16.70 -1.65
N PHE A 8 -13.38 15.48 -1.61
CA PHE A 8 -11.96 15.16 -1.56
C PHE A 8 -11.51 14.58 -2.89
N ALA A 9 -10.27 14.88 -3.29
CA ALA A 9 -9.74 14.41 -4.56
C ALA A 9 -9.20 12.98 -4.42
N CYS A 10 -9.61 12.09 -5.32
CA CYS A 10 -9.03 10.77 -5.43
C CYS A 10 -7.54 10.90 -5.79
N SER A 11 -6.66 10.20 -5.07
CA SER A 11 -5.20 10.23 -5.32
C SER A 11 -4.77 9.60 -6.65
N LYS A 12 -5.73 9.06 -7.43
CA LYS A 12 -5.48 8.39 -8.72
C LYS A 12 -6.10 9.09 -9.92
N CYS A 13 -7.40 9.33 -9.89
CA CYS A 13 -8.10 10.01 -10.99
C CYS A 13 -8.26 11.52 -10.77
N PHE A 14 -7.88 12.04 -9.59
CA PHE A 14 -8.09 13.43 -9.18
C PHE A 14 -9.55 13.91 -9.22
N SER A 15 -10.49 13.02 -9.49
CA SER A 15 -11.93 13.26 -9.39
C SER A 15 -12.31 13.54 -7.95
N ARG A 16 -13.26 14.45 -7.78
CA ARG A 16 -13.75 14.91 -6.48
C ARG A 16 -14.91 14.01 -6.03
N HIS A 17 -14.75 13.35 -4.89
CA HIS A 17 -15.74 12.46 -4.30
C HIS A 17 -15.94 12.80 -2.82
N PRO A 18 -17.13 12.55 -2.25
CA PRO A 18 -17.34 12.68 -0.81
C PRO A 18 -16.44 11.72 -0.03
N PHE A 19 -16.11 12.09 1.21
CA PHE A 19 -15.21 11.32 2.07
C PHE A 19 -15.67 9.86 2.27
N GLU A 20 -16.97 9.63 2.42
CA GLU A 20 -17.56 8.29 2.60
C GLU A 20 -17.35 7.35 1.42
N GLU A 21 -17.09 7.90 0.23
CA GLU A 21 -16.83 7.13 -0.98
C GLU A 21 -15.34 6.89 -1.25
N LEU A 22 -14.46 7.48 -0.43
CA LEU A 22 -13.03 7.32 -0.53
C LEU A 22 -12.53 6.26 0.43
N SER A 23 -11.58 5.44 -0.05
CA SER A 23 -10.97 4.40 0.78
C SER A 23 -10.16 5.02 1.95
N PRO A 24 -10.36 4.56 3.20
CA PRO A 24 -9.60 5.06 4.34
C PRO A 24 -8.11 4.75 4.16
N GLY A 25 -7.26 5.77 4.37
CA GLY A 25 -5.81 5.70 4.23
C GLY A 25 -5.26 5.99 2.82
N GLN A 26 -5.92 5.54 1.75
CA GLN A 26 -5.42 5.76 0.37
C GLN A 26 -6.20 6.80 -0.46
N GLN A 27 -7.35 7.28 0.04
CA GLN A 27 -8.17 8.29 -0.64
C GLN A 27 -8.44 7.91 -2.10
N LEU A 28 -8.86 6.66 -2.33
CA LEU A 28 -9.22 6.12 -3.64
C LEU A 28 -10.73 6.03 -3.78
N CYS A 29 -11.29 6.53 -4.87
CA CYS A 29 -12.72 6.40 -5.16
C CYS A 29 -13.10 4.93 -5.43
N LYS A 30 -14.39 4.60 -5.33
CA LYS A 30 -14.91 3.25 -5.60
C LYS A 30 -14.49 2.69 -6.97
N ASP A 31 -14.51 3.52 -8.01
CA ASP A 31 -14.08 3.11 -9.36
C ASP A 31 -12.61 2.73 -9.41
N CYS A 32 -11.74 3.56 -8.83
CA CYS A 32 -10.32 3.23 -8.71
C CYS A 32 -10.13 2.00 -7.80
N ARG A 33 -10.94 1.86 -6.75
CA ARG A 33 -10.87 0.72 -5.85
C ARG A 33 -11.23 -0.60 -6.55
N GLY A 34 -12.23 -0.57 -7.43
CA GLY A 34 -12.64 -1.72 -8.25
C GLY A 34 -11.68 -2.00 -9.41
N SER A 35 -11.01 -0.96 -9.94
CA SER A 35 -10.06 -1.10 -11.05
C SER A 35 -8.74 -1.76 -10.66
N PHE A 36 -8.38 -1.75 -9.37
CA PHE A 36 -7.14 -2.36 -8.89
C PHE A 36 -7.41 -3.29 -7.70
N PRO A 37 -7.10 -4.59 -7.81
CA PRO A 37 -7.30 -5.51 -6.70
C PRO A 37 -6.41 -5.14 -5.51
N VAL A 38 -6.92 -5.40 -4.30
CA VAL A 38 -6.11 -5.40 -3.08
C VAL A 38 -5.32 -6.70 -3.07
N VAL A 39 -3.99 -6.60 -3.04
CA VAL A 39 -3.09 -7.76 -2.99
C VAL A 39 -2.26 -7.72 -1.73
N LYS A 40 -1.70 -8.86 -1.35
CA LYS A 40 -0.80 -8.98 -0.19
C LYS A 40 0.64 -8.89 -0.65
N CYS A 41 1.44 -8.13 0.08
CA CYS A 41 2.87 -8.02 -0.21
C CYS A 41 3.58 -9.36 0.01
N THR A 42 4.36 -9.85 -0.96
CA THR A 42 5.13 -11.10 -0.82
C THR A 42 6.12 -11.04 0.32
N TYR A 43 6.71 -9.86 0.57
CA TYR A 43 7.66 -9.66 1.66
C TYR A 43 6.94 -9.37 2.98
N CYS A 44 6.28 -8.22 3.10
CA CYS A 44 5.71 -7.83 4.39
C CYS A 44 4.34 -8.45 4.68
N ARG A 45 3.68 -9.12 3.71
CA ARG A 45 2.30 -9.64 3.81
C ARG A 45 1.23 -8.61 4.13
N SER A 46 1.56 -7.31 4.15
CA SER A 46 0.56 -6.25 4.27
C SER A 46 -0.30 -6.19 3.02
N GLU A 47 -1.59 -5.97 3.22
CA GLU A 47 -2.55 -5.71 2.15
C GLU A 47 -2.35 -4.29 1.63
N PHE A 48 -2.26 -4.15 0.31
CA PHE A 48 -2.15 -2.87 -0.35
C PHE A 48 -2.90 -2.91 -1.68
N GLN A 49 -3.48 -1.77 -2.05
CA GLN A 49 -4.08 -1.61 -3.36
C GLN A 49 -2.96 -1.53 -4.40
N GLN A 50 -3.04 -2.34 -5.45
CA GLN A 50 -2.17 -2.13 -6.59
C GLN A 50 -2.46 -0.78 -7.23
N THR A 51 -1.42 -0.15 -7.77
CA THR A 51 -1.53 1.19 -8.35
C THR A 51 -1.20 1.22 -9.84
N SER A 52 -0.87 0.05 -10.40
CA SER A 52 -0.42 -0.18 -11.78
C SER A 52 -1.12 -1.42 -12.33
N LYS A 53 -1.89 -1.27 -13.41
CA LYS A 53 -2.49 -2.38 -14.14
C LYS A 53 -1.36 -3.11 -14.88
N GLY A 54 -0.95 -4.27 -14.38
CA GLY A 54 0.08 -5.10 -15.02
C GLY A 54 1.36 -5.31 -14.21
N SER A 55 1.50 -4.72 -13.02
CA SER A 55 2.59 -5.10 -12.13
C SER A 55 2.26 -6.44 -11.48
N THR A 56 2.82 -7.53 -12.01
CA THR A 56 2.81 -8.89 -11.40
C THR A 56 3.52 -8.92 -10.05
N SER A 57 4.27 -7.86 -9.74
CA SER A 57 4.92 -7.62 -8.47
C SER A 57 3.86 -7.38 -7.38
N ALA A 58 3.49 -8.45 -6.67
CA ALA A 58 2.76 -8.38 -5.41
C ALA A 58 3.67 -7.82 -4.29
N ILE A 59 4.43 -6.75 -4.55
CA ILE A 59 5.38 -6.14 -3.63
C ILE A 59 4.91 -4.71 -3.38
N CYS A 60 4.73 -4.31 -2.12
CA CYS A 60 4.31 -2.96 -1.80
C CYS A 60 5.44 -1.94 -2.08
N ARG A 61 5.09 -0.68 -2.38
CA ARG A 61 6.07 0.40 -2.64
C ARG A 61 7.14 0.52 -1.55
N LYS A 62 6.77 0.27 -0.29
CA LYS A 62 7.70 0.31 0.84
C LYS A 62 8.77 -0.77 0.67
N CYS A 63 8.37 -2.02 0.41
CA CYS A 63 9.30 -3.10 0.18
C CYS A 63 10.07 -2.92 -1.13
N GLU A 64 9.45 -2.43 -2.20
CA GLU A 64 10.12 -2.14 -3.46
C GLU A 64 11.26 -1.11 -3.29
N ALA A 65 11.00 -0.02 -2.57
CA ALA A 65 12.02 0.97 -2.24
C ALA A 65 13.15 0.37 -1.41
N ASN A 66 12.83 -0.46 -0.41
CA ASN A 66 13.84 -1.15 0.38
C ASN A 66 14.66 -2.15 -0.45
N VAL A 67 14.04 -2.91 -1.37
CA VAL A 67 14.77 -3.80 -2.30
C VAL A 67 15.72 -3.00 -3.17
N LYS A 68 15.27 -1.85 -3.67
CA LYS A 68 16.10 -1.00 -4.53
C LYS A 68 17.27 -0.36 -3.77
N GLN A 69 17.08 -0.05 -2.49
CA GLN A 69 18.08 0.62 -1.66
C GLN A 69 19.05 -0.35 -0.97
N TYR A 70 18.55 -1.46 -0.42
CA TYR A 70 19.33 -2.42 0.38
C TYR A 70 19.57 -3.75 -0.34
N GLY A 71 18.84 -4.03 -1.42
CA GLY A 71 18.92 -5.30 -2.15
C GLY A 71 17.94 -6.35 -1.66
N LYS A 72 18.25 -7.62 -1.93
CA LYS A 72 17.36 -8.75 -1.65
C LYS A 72 17.22 -8.93 -0.12
N PRO A 73 16.00 -8.92 0.46
CA PRO A 73 15.82 -9.08 1.90
C PRO A 73 16.19 -10.49 2.35
N SER A 74 16.61 -10.59 3.61
CA SER A 74 16.83 -11.85 4.33
C SER A 74 15.59 -12.29 5.10
N ALA A 75 15.57 -13.55 5.52
CA ALA A 75 14.54 -14.09 6.41
C ALA A 75 14.71 -13.51 7.83
N CYS A 76 13.61 -13.03 8.40
CA CYS A 76 13.56 -12.56 9.78
C CYS A 76 13.75 -13.74 10.75
N GLU A 77 14.67 -13.67 11.70
CA GLU A 77 14.89 -14.74 12.69
C GLU A 77 13.71 -14.95 13.65
N LEU A 78 12.90 -13.91 13.87
CA LEU A 78 11.73 -13.96 14.77
C LEU A 78 10.46 -14.42 14.06
N CYS A 79 10.33 -14.02 12.80
CA CYS A 79 9.09 -14.05 12.04
C CYS A 79 9.12 -15.09 10.92
N ASN A 80 10.33 -15.54 10.54
CA ASN A 80 10.63 -16.36 9.36
C ASN A 80 10.13 -15.78 8.02
N ILE A 81 9.87 -14.48 7.99
CA ILE A 81 9.40 -13.75 6.80
C ILE A 81 10.58 -13.09 6.12
N ILE A 82 10.67 -13.20 4.79
CA ILE A 82 11.72 -12.59 3.96
C ILE A 82 11.47 -11.07 3.82
N ALA A 83 11.57 -10.33 4.93
CA ALA A 83 11.35 -8.88 4.97
C ALA A 83 12.40 -8.16 5.84
N ALA A 84 13.51 -8.83 6.14
CA ALA A 84 14.66 -8.21 6.79
C ALA A 84 15.51 -7.52 5.72
N PHE A 85 15.23 -6.25 5.46
CA PHE A 85 16.02 -5.41 4.54
C PHE A 85 17.29 -4.86 5.19
N ILE A 86 17.28 -4.72 6.52
CA ILE A 86 18.40 -4.21 7.31
C ILE A 86 18.63 -5.20 8.47
N GLY A 87 19.76 -5.92 8.43
CA GLY A 87 20.10 -6.96 9.43
C GLY A 87 19.25 -8.23 9.31
N SER A 88 18.98 -8.88 10.43
CA SER A 88 18.30 -10.18 10.53
C SER A 88 16.84 -10.11 11.03
N LYS A 89 16.30 -8.90 11.24
CA LYS A 89 14.94 -8.68 11.78
C LYS A 89 14.13 -7.82 10.81
N CYS A 90 12.86 -8.15 10.59
CA CYS A 90 12.01 -7.31 9.76
C CYS A 90 11.58 -6.05 10.54
N GLN A 91 11.52 -4.90 9.87
CA GLN A 91 11.07 -3.62 10.46
C GLN A 91 9.54 -3.54 10.65
N ARG A 92 8.85 -4.67 10.80
CA ARG A 92 7.39 -4.72 10.99
C ARG A 92 6.94 -4.08 12.31
N PHE A 93 7.89 -3.68 13.17
CA PHE A 93 7.68 -3.01 14.45
C PHE A 93 7.84 -1.47 14.43
N VAL A 94 7.89 -0.80 13.28
CA VAL A 94 7.84 0.68 13.28
C VAL A 94 6.37 1.15 13.23
N LEU A 95 5.69 0.94 14.34
CA LEU A 95 4.59 1.78 14.84
C LEU A 95 4.94 2.10 16.30
N PHE A 96 5.96 2.93 16.45
CA PHE A 96 6.04 3.93 17.50
C PHE A 96 6.48 5.22 16.84
#